data_AF-A0AA41DAT8-F1
#
_entry.id   AF-A0AA41DAT8-F1
#
_cell.length_a   1.000
_cell.length_b   1.000
_cell.length_c   1.000
_cell.angle_alpha   90.00
_cell.angle_beta   90.00
_cell.angle_gamma   90.00
#
_symmetry.space_group_name_H-M   'P 1'
#
loop_
_entity.id
_entity.type
_entity.pdbx_description
1 polymer ?
#
loop_
_entity_poly.entity_id
_entity_poly.type
_entity_poly.pdbx_seq_one_letter_code
_entity_poly.pdbx_strand_id
1 'polypeptide(L)'
;MNTSLVKLYVSVLIGAFFPLGTVIAPFLYYSLAKTNGADEQVAELRKHLKDIVNFQIQLYLFVFIYMVVFWYLQISSYNERQHFDAGWMYVPVVLYVIFAILYPLFIAVHLKIGKPGKRYYYSLVRFF
;
A
#
# COMPACT_ATOMS: atom_id res chain seq x y z
N MET A 1 0.43 -23.31 8.93
CA MET A 1 -0.13 -21.95 9.05
C MET A 1 0.94 -20.97 8.60
N ASN A 2 0.70 -20.14 7.58
CA ASN A 2 1.76 -19.32 6.99
C ASN A 2 1.92 -18.00 7.75
N THR A 3 2.40 -18.08 9.00
CA THR A 3 2.61 -16.95 9.92
C THR A 3 3.46 -15.83 9.29
N SER A 4 4.32 -16.19 8.34
CA SER A 4 5.16 -15.27 7.58
C SER A 4 4.35 -14.33 6.67
N LEU A 5 3.25 -14.80 6.08
CA LEU A 5 2.36 -13.93 5.30
C LEU A 5 1.70 -12.90 6.19
N VAL A 6 1.15 -13.30 7.35
CA VAL A 6 0.53 -12.35 8.28
C VAL A 6 1.52 -11.27 8.71
N LYS A 7 2.77 -11.64 9.00
CA LYS A 7 3.85 -10.70 9.33
C LYS A 7 4.18 -9.74 8.17
N LEU A 8 4.13 -10.21 6.92
CA LEU A 8 4.28 -9.35 5.75
C LEU A 8 3.17 -8.28 5.69
N TYR A 9 1.90 -8.65 5.88
CA TYR A 9 0.81 -7.67 5.89
C TYR A 9 0.88 -6.70 7.08
N VAL A 10 1.30 -7.18 8.26
CA VAL A 10 1.54 -6.33 9.43
C VAL A 10 2.68 -5.34 9.16
N SER A 11 3.72 -5.73 8.44
CA SER A 11 4.79 -4.79 8.07
C SER A 11 4.29 -3.65 7.18
N VAL A 12 3.28 -3.88 6.32
CA VAL A 12 2.62 -2.80 5.56
C VAL A 12 1.92 -1.82 6.50
N LEU A 13 1.22 -2.32 7.52
CA LEU A 13 0.54 -1.49 8.53
C LEU A 13 1.52 -0.63 9.32
N ILE A 14 2.64 -1.21 9.76
CA ILE A 14 3.72 -0.46 10.44
C ILE A 14 4.30 0.58 9.47
N GLY A 15 4.47 0.20 8.21
CA GLY A 15 4.92 1.10 7.16
C GLY A 15 4.00 2.28 6.89
N ALA A 16 2.69 2.15 7.12
CA ALA A 16 1.71 3.21 6.84
C ALA A 16 1.92 4.48 7.69
N PHE A 17 2.65 4.39 8.79
CA PHE A 17 3.01 5.53 9.65
C PHE A 17 4.18 6.37 9.13
N PHE A 18 4.85 5.93 8.07
CA PHE A 18 6.00 6.61 7.49
C PHE A 18 5.81 6.86 5.99
N PRO A 19 6.32 7.99 5.44
CA PRO A 19 6.34 8.20 4.00
C PRO A 19 6.99 7.04 3.27
N LEU A 20 6.33 6.48 2.26
CA LEU A 20 6.77 5.29 1.50
C LEU A 20 6.97 4.02 2.37
N GLY A 21 6.65 4.06 3.65
CA GLY A 21 6.90 2.95 4.57
C GLY A 21 6.07 1.72 4.21
N THR A 22 4.89 1.88 3.59
CA THR A 22 4.06 0.76 3.09
C THR A 22 4.74 -0.05 1.99
N VAL A 23 5.82 0.46 1.38
CA VAL A 23 6.66 -0.22 0.39
C VAL A 23 7.97 -0.71 1.03
N ILE A 24 8.62 0.15 1.82
CA ILE A 24 9.92 -0.14 2.41
C ILE A 24 9.81 -1.24 3.49
N ALA A 25 8.85 -1.14 4.39
CA ALA A 25 8.69 -2.09 5.50
C ALA A 25 8.45 -3.55 5.03
N PRO A 26 7.53 -3.84 4.09
CA PRO A 26 7.37 -5.21 3.58
C PRO A 26 8.58 -5.70 2.78
N PHE A 27 9.30 -4.80 2.10
CA PHE A 27 10.53 -5.17 1.40
C PHE A 27 11.64 -5.58 2.38
N LEU A 28 11.85 -4.81 3.46
CA LEU A 28 12.79 -5.15 4.52
C LEU A 28 12.43 -6.48 5.20
N TYR A 29 11.15 -6.68 5.50
CA TYR A 29 10.67 -7.93 6.07
C TYR A 29 10.98 -9.13 5.15
N TYR A 30 10.71 -9.02 3.85
CA TYR A 30 11.05 -10.07 2.88
C TYR A 30 12.56 -10.33 2.80
N SER A 31 13.39 -9.28 2.82
CA SER A 31 14.85 -9.42 2.80
C SER A 31 15.35 -10.24 3.99
N LEU A 32 14.82 -9.97 5.19
CA LEU A 32 15.12 -10.72 6.42
C LEU A 32 14.57 -12.15 6.41
N ALA A 33 13.42 -12.36 5.79
CA ALA A 33 12.83 -13.70 5.65
C ALA A 33 13.60 -14.55 4.62
N LYS A 34 14.14 -13.94 3.56
CA LYS A 34 14.94 -14.60 2.52
C LYS A 34 16.23 -15.19 3.08
N THR A 35 16.88 -14.53 4.04
CA THR A 35 18.13 -15.01 4.64
C THR A 35 17.94 -16.18 5.60
N ASN A 36 16.72 -16.39 6.11
CA ASN A 36 16.43 -17.33 7.21
C ASN A 36 15.40 -18.42 6.86
N GLY A 37 14.91 -18.47 5.61
CA GLY A 37 13.74 -19.26 5.23
C GLY A 37 14.02 -20.38 4.23
N ALA A 38 13.13 -21.37 4.18
CA ALA A 38 13.11 -22.40 3.14
C ALA A 38 12.60 -21.83 1.80
N ASP A 39 13.19 -22.28 0.68
CA ASP A 39 12.97 -21.72 -0.67
C ASP A 39 11.50 -21.60 -1.08
N GLU A 40 10.68 -22.59 -0.73
CA GLU A 40 9.27 -22.63 -1.13
C GLU A 40 8.42 -21.55 -0.42
N GLN A 41 8.71 -21.28 0.86
CA GLN A 41 8.06 -20.21 1.62
C GLN A 41 8.50 -18.83 1.14
N VAL A 42 9.78 -18.70 0.77
CA VAL A 42 10.34 -17.45 0.23
C VAL A 42 9.71 -17.13 -1.14
N ALA A 43 9.46 -18.13 -1.98
CA ALA A 43 8.81 -17.95 -3.27
C ALA A 43 7.35 -17.44 -3.14
N GLU A 44 6.59 -17.94 -2.16
CA GLU A 44 5.23 -17.47 -1.86
C GLU A 44 5.23 -16.05 -1.29
N LEU A 45 6.12 -15.75 -0.34
CA LEU A 45 6.33 -14.41 0.21
C LEU A 45 6.69 -13.39 -0.89
N ARG A 46 7.57 -13.76 -1.83
CA ARG A 46 7.97 -12.91 -2.95
C ARG A 46 6.78 -12.53 -3.82
N LYS A 47 5.87 -13.47 -4.08
CA LYS A 47 4.66 -13.22 -4.88
C LYS A 47 3.75 -12.20 -4.19
N HIS A 48 3.44 -12.41 -2.91
CA HIS A 48 2.62 -11.46 -2.14
C HIS A 48 3.29 -10.09 -1.98
N LEU A 49 4.62 -10.05 -1.76
CA LEU A 49 5.37 -8.80 -1.68
C LEU A 49 5.22 -7.98 -2.96
N LYS A 50 5.42 -8.60 -4.13
CA LYS A 50 5.29 -7.91 -5.41
C LYS A 50 3.90 -7.33 -5.59
N ASP A 51 2.87 -8.11 -5.30
CA ASP A 51 1.49 -7.66 -5.46
C ASP A 51 1.17 -6.50 -4.47
N ILE A 52 1.66 -6.55 -3.23
CA ILE A 52 1.56 -5.46 -2.24
C ILE A 52 2.27 -4.20 -2.74
N VAL A 53 3.54 -4.32 -3.11
CA VAL A 53 4.39 -3.18 -3.49
C VAL A 53 3.83 -2.50 -4.74
N ASN A 54 3.40 -3.28 -5.74
CA ASN A 54 2.80 -2.76 -6.95
C ASN A 54 1.52 -1.97 -6.64
N PHE A 55 0.66 -2.50 -5.77
CA PHE A 55 -0.56 -1.80 -5.36
C PHE A 55 -0.25 -0.49 -4.61
N GLN A 56 0.71 -0.50 -3.68
CA GLN A 56 1.08 0.69 -2.91
C GLN A 56 1.71 1.77 -3.80
N ILE A 57 2.58 1.39 -4.74
CA ILE A 57 3.17 2.33 -5.73
C ILE A 57 2.07 2.95 -6.59
N GLN A 58 1.11 2.17 -7.07
CA GLN A 58 -0.03 2.70 -7.84
C GLN A 58 -0.83 3.70 -7.01
N LEU A 59 -1.13 3.37 -5.74
CA LEU A 59 -1.82 4.28 -4.84
C LEU A 59 -1.06 5.60 -4.68
N TYR A 60 0.27 5.55 -4.49
CA TYR A 60 1.09 6.75 -4.43
C TYR A 60 1.05 7.57 -5.73
N LEU A 61 1.08 6.92 -6.89
CA LEU A 61 0.96 7.59 -8.18
C LEU A 61 -0.41 8.26 -8.35
N PHE A 62 -1.50 7.58 -7.99
CA PHE A 62 -2.85 8.16 -8.02
C PHE A 62 -2.96 9.37 -7.10
N VAL A 63 -2.46 9.27 -5.86
CA VAL A 63 -2.43 10.40 -4.92
C VAL A 63 -1.56 11.54 -5.45
N PHE A 64 -0.41 11.24 -6.04
CA PHE A 64 0.47 12.26 -6.62
C PHE A 64 -0.21 13.02 -7.77
N ILE A 65 -0.81 12.31 -8.73
CA ILE A 65 -1.56 12.93 -9.84
C ILE A 65 -2.70 13.78 -9.29
N TYR A 66 -3.46 13.25 -8.32
CA TYR A 66 -4.54 14.01 -7.66
C TYR A 66 -4.01 15.30 -7.04
N MET A 67 -2.91 15.24 -6.29
CA MET A 67 -2.33 16.42 -5.64
C MET A 67 -1.84 17.45 -6.66
N VAL A 68 -1.23 17.01 -7.77
CA VAL A 68 -0.81 17.92 -8.86
C VAL A 68 -2.02 18.63 -9.48
N VAL A 69 -3.07 17.89 -9.82
CA VAL A 69 -4.30 18.46 -10.38
C VAL A 69 -4.98 19.40 -9.38
N PHE A 70 -5.08 18.98 -8.11
CA PHE A 70 -5.65 19.79 -7.04
C PHE A 70 -4.90 21.11 -6.89
N TRP A 71 -3.58 21.09 -6.72
CA TRP A 71 -2.79 22.31 -6.59
C TRP A 71 -2.86 23.21 -7.83
N TYR A 72 -2.88 22.63 -9.03
CA TYR A 72 -3.06 23.38 -10.27
C TYR A 72 -4.40 24.13 -10.30
N LEU A 73 -5.50 23.45 -9.93
CA LEU A 73 -6.82 24.08 -9.85
C LEU A 73 -6.84 25.16 -8.77
N GLN A 74 -6.29 24.91 -7.59
CA GLN A 74 -6.26 25.92 -6.51
C GLN A 74 -5.46 27.17 -6.89
N ILE A 75 -4.31 27.03 -7.54
CA ILE A 75 -3.51 28.17 -8.03
C ILE A 75 -4.30 28.96 -9.08
N SER A 76 -4.99 28.26 -9.99
CA SER A 76 -5.84 28.89 -11.01
C SER A 76 -7.00 29.66 -10.38
N SER A 77 -7.69 29.07 -9.39
CA SER A 77 -8.81 29.70 -8.67
C SER A 77 -8.38 30.89 -7.82
N TYR A 78 -7.18 30.86 -7.24
CA TYR A 78 -6.61 31.99 -6.50
C TYR A 78 -6.42 33.22 -7.39
N ASN A 79 -5.98 33.02 -8.64
CA ASN A 79 -5.86 34.11 -9.62
C ASN A 79 -7.22 34.73 -9.98
N GLU A 80 -8.31 33.97 -9.89
CA GLU A 80 -9.68 34.41 -10.17
C GLU A 80 -10.40 35.00 -8.96
N ARG A 81 -9.72 35.16 -7.81
CA ARG A 81 -10.29 35.61 -6.51
C ARG A 81 -11.46 34.75 -6.01
N GLN A 82 -11.56 33.49 -6.45
CA GLN A 82 -12.52 32.55 -5.90
C GLN A 82 -12.02 32.00 -4.55
N HIS A 83 -12.96 31.65 -3.66
CA HIS A 83 -12.62 31.14 -2.32
C HIS A 83 -11.96 29.77 -2.39
N PHE A 84 -10.93 29.58 -1.56
CA PHE A 84 -10.23 28.30 -1.38
C PHE A 84 -11.13 27.28 -0.68
N ASP A 85 -11.43 26.16 -1.34
CA ASP A 85 -12.14 25.03 -0.72
C ASP A 85 -11.13 23.99 -0.20
N ALA A 86 -10.77 24.14 1.07
CA ALA A 86 -9.87 23.24 1.79
C ALA A 86 -10.42 21.80 1.94
N GLY A 87 -11.74 21.60 1.80
CA GLY A 87 -12.40 20.32 2.06
C GLY A 87 -11.91 19.18 1.17
N TRP A 88 -11.47 19.49 -0.05
CA TRP A 88 -10.96 18.50 -0.98
C TRP A 88 -9.58 17.94 -0.60
N MET A 89 -8.83 18.60 0.28
CA MET A 89 -7.55 18.08 0.78
C MET A 89 -7.70 16.81 1.62
N TYR A 90 -8.88 16.55 2.20
CA TYR A 90 -9.13 15.35 2.99
C TYR A 90 -9.26 14.08 2.15
N VAL A 91 -9.65 14.20 0.87
CA VAL A 91 -9.87 13.05 -0.03
C VAL A 91 -8.64 12.13 -0.15
N PRO A 92 -7.43 12.61 -0.47
CA PRO A 92 -6.24 11.76 -0.57
C PRO A 92 -5.86 11.12 0.78
N VAL A 93 -6.12 11.81 1.89
CA VAL A 93 -5.87 11.28 3.24
C VAL A 93 -6.81 10.13 3.55
N VAL A 94 -8.10 10.26 3.25
CA VAL A 94 -9.10 9.20 3.44
C VAL A 94 -8.78 7.99 2.57
N LEU A 95 -8.44 8.21 1.30
CA LEU A 95 -8.04 7.13 0.38
C LEU A 95 -6.78 6.43 0.90
N TYR A 96 -5.79 7.17 1.39
CA TYR A 96 -4.61 6.58 2.00
C TYR A 96 -4.97 5.70 3.20
N VAL A 97 -5.80 6.17 4.14
CA VAL A 97 -6.22 5.35 5.30
C VAL A 97 -6.92 4.07 4.86
N ILE A 98 -7.84 4.14 3.89
CA ILE A 98 -8.56 2.96 3.41
C ILE A 98 -7.60 1.93 2.79
N PHE A 99 -6.69 2.37 1.93
CA PHE A 99 -5.87 1.47 1.12
C PHE A 99 -4.51 1.10 1.73
N ALA A 100 -3.95 1.93 2.61
CA ALA A 100 -2.69 1.67 3.32
C ALA A 100 -2.91 0.99 4.68
N ILE A 101 -4.07 1.16 5.31
CA ILE A 101 -4.34 0.64 6.67
C ILE A 101 -5.48 -0.37 6.66
N LEU A 102 -6.69 0.01 6.26
CA LEU A 102 -7.86 -0.88 6.37
C LEU A 102 -7.73 -2.12 5.47
N TYR A 103 -7.21 -1.95 4.26
CA TYR A 103 -7.09 -3.04 3.29
C TYR A 103 -6.05 -4.10 3.69
N PRO A 104 -4.80 -3.75 4.07
CA PRO A 104 -3.86 -4.74 4.62
C PRO A 104 -4.35 -5.40 5.92
N LEU A 105 -5.07 -4.64 6.78
CA LEU A 105 -5.66 -5.17 8.01
C LEU A 105 -6.74 -6.21 7.70
N PHE A 106 -7.66 -5.92 6.78
CA PHE A 106 -8.68 -6.86 6.33
C PHE A 106 -8.05 -8.15 5.80
N ILE A 107 -7.00 -8.04 4.98
CA ILE A 107 -6.33 -9.22 4.43
C ILE A 107 -5.59 -10.00 5.53
N ALA A 108 -4.91 -9.33 6.46
CA ALA A 108 -4.25 -9.99 7.59
C ALA A 108 -5.25 -10.78 8.46
N VAL A 109 -6.42 -10.19 8.76
CA VAL A 109 -7.50 -10.85 9.48
C VAL A 109 -8.06 -12.03 8.68
N HIS A 110 -8.29 -11.84 7.37
CA HIS A 110 -8.82 -12.89 6.51
C HIS A 110 -7.83 -14.06 6.34
N LEU A 111 -6.52 -13.79 6.28
CA LEU A 111 -5.47 -14.82 6.26
C LEU A 111 -5.34 -15.56 7.60
N LYS A 112 -5.70 -14.91 8.72
CA LYS A 112 -5.71 -15.52 10.05
C LYS A 112 -6.92 -16.44 10.25
N ILE A 113 -8.07 -16.11 9.65
CA ILE A 113 -9.34 -16.84 9.81
C ILE A 113 -9.57 -17.88 8.68
N GLY A 114 -9.06 -17.63 7.47
CA GLY A 114 -9.34 -18.40 6.25
C GLY A 114 -8.20 -19.28 5.74
N LYS A 115 -8.33 -19.74 4.48
CA LYS A 115 -7.33 -20.59 3.80
C LYS A 115 -6.09 -19.77 3.40
N PRO A 116 -4.88 -20.13 3.86
CA PRO A 116 -3.64 -19.48 3.41
C PRO A 116 -3.41 -19.74 1.91
N GLY A 117 -2.93 -18.72 1.18
CA GLY A 117 -2.51 -18.82 -0.22
C GLY A 117 -3.41 -18.14 -1.27
N LYS A 118 -4.56 -17.58 -0.88
CA LYS A 118 -5.37 -16.76 -1.81
C LYS A 118 -4.73 -15.38 -1.97
N ARG A 119 -4.57 -14.92 -3.21
CA ARG A 119 -4.08 -13.57 -3.52
C ARG A 119 -5.24 -12.58 -3.49
N TYR A 120 -5.04 -11.49 -2.77
CA TYR A 120 -6.05 -10.44 -2.59
C TYR A 120 -5.74 -9.18 -3.39
N TYR A 121 -4.46 -8.91 -3.65
CA TYR A 121 -4.04 -7.82 -4.52
C TYR A 121 -4.05 -8.27 -5.98
N TYR A 122 -4.54 -7.40 -6.86
CA TYR A 122 -4.50 -7.65 -8.29
C TYR A 122 -3.08 -7.40 -8.82
N SER A 123 -2.53 -8.37 -9.54
CA SER A 123 -1.31 -8.21 -10.32
C SER A 123 -1.64 -7.42 -11.60
N LEU A 124 -1.76 -6.10 -11.50
CA LEU A 124 -2.08 -5.23 -12.64
C LEU A 124 -0.84 -4.83 -13.45
N VAL A 125 0.32 -4.74 -12.80
CA VAL A 125 1.57 -4.32 -13.43
C VAL A 125 2.55 -5.50 -13.45
N ARG A 126 2.89 -5.97 -14.65
CA ARG A 126 3.92 -7.01 -14.90
C ARG A 126 5.35 -6.48 -14.78
N PHE A 127 5.58 -5.33 -14.17
CA PHE A 127 6.92 -4.98 -13.74
C PHE A 127 7.20 -5.75 -12.45
N PHE A 128 8.15 -6.69 -12.57
CA PHE A 128 8.71 -7.64 -11.58
C PHE A 128 8.26 -9.10 -11.65
#